data_AF-A0A1B1URC6-F1
#
_entry.id   AF-A0A1B1URC6-F1
#
_cell.length_a   1.000
_cell.length_b   1.000
_cell.length_c   1.000
_cell.angle_alpha   90.00
_cell.angle_beta   90.00
_cell.angle_gamma   90.00
#
_symmetry.space_group_name_H-M   'P 1'
#
loop_
_entity.id
_entity.type
_entity.pdbx_description
1 polymer ?
#
loop_
_entity_poly.entity_id
_entity_poly.type
_entity_poly.pdbx_seq_one_letter_code
_entity_poly.pdbx_strand_id
1 'polypeptide(L)'
;MLVLIFIVGAIAGAIAVYNNIRRREEEQRRAAERQRLVAKYGAEIADRILARVVWQGMTEEQLLESRGLPADKDYEVRKSVSKETWKYGQTGKNRFSNRIFLENGIVTGWKE
;
A
#
# COMPACT_ATOMS: atom_id res chain seq x y z
N MET A 1 -6.71 31.97 -37.60
CA MET A 1 -6.34 32.38 -36.22
C MET A 1 -7.48 32.11 -35.23
N LEU A 2 -8.70 32.64 -35.42
CA LEU A 2 -9.85 32.41 -34.52
C LEU A 2 -10.23 30.93 -34.35
N VAL A 3 -10.29 30.16 -35.44
CA VAL A 3 -10.63 28.73 -35.41
C VAL A 3 -9.66 27.91 -34.55
N LEU A 4 -8.36 28.25 -34.59
CA LEU A 4 -7.35 27.57 -33.77
C LEU A 4 -7.55 27.85 -32.28
N ILE A 5 -7.99 29.07 -31.91
CA ILE A 5 -8.27 29.43 -30.52
C ILE A 5 -9.44 28.62 -29.97
N PHE A 6 -10.52 28.43 -30.76
CA PHE A 6 -11.65 27.59 -30.35
C PHE A 6 -11.27 26.12 -30.21
N ILE A 7 -10.46 25.59 -31.13
CA ILE A 7 -9.97 24.20 -31.05
C ILE A 7 -9.13 24.00 -29.78
N VAL A 8 -8.20 24.92 -29.50
CA VAL A 8 -7.37 24.86 -28.29
C VAL A 8 -8.22 24.96 -27.02
N GLY A 9 -9.22 25.86 -27.00
CA GLY A 9 -10.15 26.00 -25.87
C GLY A 9 -10.99 24.74 -25.63
N ALA A 10 -11.49 24.11 -26.69
CA ALA A 10 -12.25 22.86 -26.60
C ALA A 10 -11.39 21.70 -26.08
N ILE A 11 -10.15 21.58 -26.54
CA ILE A 11 -9.20 20.57 -26.07
C ILE A 11 -8.87 20.81 -24.58
N ALA A 12 -8.55 22.05 -24.20
CA ALA A 12 -8.28 22.40 -22.81
C ALA A 12 -9.48 22.13 -21.89
N GLY A 13 -10.70 22.45 -22.34
CA GLY A 13 -11.94 22.16 -21.63
C GLY A 13 -12.16 20.66 -21.44
N ALA A 14 -11.96 19.86 -22.50
CA ALA A 14 -12.09 18.40 -22.43
C ALA A 14 -11.07 17.78 -21.45
N ILE A 15 -9.82 18.24 -21.47
CA ILE A 15 -8.78 17.81 -20.51
C ILE A 15 -9.18 18.15 -19.07
N ALA A 16 -9.69 19.36 -18.83
CA ALA A 16 -10.12 19.79 -17.50
C ALA A 16 -11.26 18.93 -16.96
N VAL A 17 -12.26 18.60 -17.80
CA VAL A 17 -13.37 17.71 -17.43
C VAL A 17 -12.87 16.30 -17.13
N TYR A 18 -12.02 15.74 -17.99
CA TYR A 18 -11.42 14.41 -17.79
C TYR A 18 -10.66 14.33 -16.45
N ASN A 19 -9.82 15.32 -16.16
CA ASN A 19 -9.05 15.37 -14.92
C ASN A 19 -9.95 15.46 -13.67
N ASN A 20 -11.05 16.22 -13.74
CA ASN A 20 -12.00 16.33 -12.63
C ASN A 20 -12.74 15.02 -12.34
N ILE A 21 -13.16 14.29 -13.38
CA ILE A 21 -13.81 12.98 -13.23
C ILE A 21 -12.86 11.99 -12.57
N ARG A 22 -11.62 11.91 -13.07
CA ARG A 22 -10.58 11.03 -12.51
C ARG A 22 -10.29 11.32 -11.04
N ARG A 23 -10.19 12.60 -10.66
CA ARG A 23 -9.99 13.01 -9.25
C ARG A 23 -11.12 12.53 -8.34
N ARG A 24 -12.38 12.70 -8.75
CA ARG A 24 -13.55 12.25 -7.97
C ARG A 24 -13.57 10.74 -7.80
N GLU A 25 -13.27 10.00 -8.86
CA GLU A 25 -13.17 8.54 -8.79
C GLU A 25 -12.07 8.10 -7.82
N GLU A 26 -10.90 8.74 -7.88
CA GLU A 26 -9.78 8.47 -6.98
C GLU A 26 -10.12 8.82 -5.52
N GLU A 27 -10.76 9.97 -5.27
CA GLU A 27 -11.23 10.38 -3.95
C GLU A 27 -12.26 9.40 -3.38
N GLN A 28 -13.23 8.98 -4.19
CA GLN A 28 -14.23 8.00 -3.78
C GLN A 28 -13.60 6.64 -3.47
N ARG A 29 -12.66 6.18 -4.31
CA ARG A 29 -11.92 4.93 -4.06
C ARG A 29 -11.13 5.00 -2.76
N ARG A 30 -10.39 6.09 -2.53
CA ARG A 30 -9.62 6.30 -1.29
C ARG A 30 -10.52 6.36 -0.06
N ALA A 31 -11.66 7.05 -0.16
CA ALA A 31 -12.62 7.14 0.93
C ALA A 31 -13.24 5.77 1.25
N ALA A 32 -13.62 5.00 0.22
CA ALA A 32 -14.16 3.66 0.38
C ALA A 32 -13.13 2.67 0.97
N GLU A 33 -11.88 2.73 0.49
CA GLU A 33 -10.77 1.94 1.03
C GLU A 33 -10.52 2.26 2.51
N ARG A 34 -10.45 3.55 2.85
CA ARG A 34 -10.32 3.97 4.24
C ARG A 34 -11.49 3.47 5.08
N GLN A 35 -12.73 3.65 4.62
CA GLN A 35 -13.91 3.22 5.36
C GLN A 35 -13.90 1.70 5.60
N ARG A 36 -13.50 0.89 4.61
CA ARG A 36 -13.29 -0.56 4.75
C ARG A 36 -12.27 -0.87 5.84
N LEU A 37 -11.12 -0.20 5.83
CA LEU A 37 -10.05 -0.43 6.80
C LEU A 37 -10.46 0.01 8.22
N VAL A 38 -11.12 1.17 8.35
CA VAL A 38 -11.62 1.68 9.64
C VAL A 38 -12.67 0.73 10.22
N ALA A 39 -13.59 0.22 9.40
CA ALA A 39 -14.59 -0.73 9.84
C ALA A 39 -13.98 -2.05 10.34
N LYS A 40 -12.84 -2.46 9.77
CA LYS A 40 -12.19 -3.73 10.10
C LYS A 40 -11.20 -3.63 11.27
N TYR A 41 -10.41 -2.58 11.34
CA TYR A 41 -9.28 -2.46 12.28
C TYR A 41 -9.36 -1.23 13.20
N GLY A 42 -10.34 -0.34 13.00
CA GLY A 42 -10.40 0.95 13.68
C GLY A 42 -9.59 2.04 12.98
N ALA A 43 -9.83 3.29 13.38
CA ALA A 43 -9.29 4.47 12.71
C ALA A 43 -7.75 4.53 12.73
N GLU A 44 -7.15 4.28 13.89
CA GLU A 44 -5.71 4.40 14.06
C GLU A 44 -4.94 3.39 13.20
N ILE A 45 -5.34 2.12 13.21
CA ILE A 45 -4.68 1.08 12.42
C ILE A 45 -4.91 1.32 10.92
N ALA A 46 -6.12 1.74 10.52
CA ALA A 46 -6.41 2.09 9.14
C ALA A 46 -5.50 3.21 8.63
N ASP A 47 -5.31 4.27 9.41
CA ASP A 47 -4.46 5.39 9.03
C ASP A 47 -2.98 4.96 8.91
N ARG A 48 -2.50 4.07 9.79
CA ARG A 48 -1.14 3.48 9.68
C ARG A 48 -0.96 2.61 8.44
N ILE A 49 -1.96 1.79 8.09
CA ILE A 49 -1.96 0.96 6.87
C ILE A 49 -1.90 1.85 5.62
N LEU A 50 -2.75 2.88 5.57
CA LEU A 50 -2.78 3.82 4.45
C LEU A 50 -1.47 4.62 4.32
N ALA A 51 -0.82 4.91 5.45
CA ALA A 51 0.50 5.54 5.48
C ALA A 51 1.66 4.61 5.09
N ARG A 52 1.40 3.32 4.79
CA ARG A 52 2.40 2.30 4.44
C ARG A 52 3.47 2.10 5.52
N VAL A 53 3.12 2.35 6.78
CA VAL A 53 4.02 2.22 7.94
C VAL A 53 3.99 0.80 8.49
N VAL A 54 5.13 0.34 9.05
CA VAL A 54 5.28 -0.94 9.75
C VAL A 54 5.48 -0.64 11.24
N TRP A 55 4.86 -1.43 12.12
CA TRP A 55 5.00 -1.30 13.57
C TRP A 55 5.05 -2.67 14.25
N GLN A 56 5.57 -2.73 15.47
CA GLN A 56 5.59 -3.95 16.27
C GLN A 56 4.19 -4.33 16.74
N GLY A 57 3.86 -5.62 16.70
CA GLY A 57 2.52 -6.12 17.04
C GLY A 57 1.51 -6.11 15.88
N MET A 58 1.91 -5.60 14.71
CA MET A 58 1.13 -5.66 13.48
C MET A 58 0.92 -7.11 13.04
N THR A 59 -0.30 -7.48 12.65
CA THR A 59 -0.57 -8.83 12.16
C THR A 59 -0.08 -9.02 10.73
N GLU A 60 0.12 -10.27 10.30
CA GLU A 60 0.40 -10.63 8.91
C GLU A 60 -0.60 -9.99 7.94
N GLU A 61 -1.89 -10.06 8.29
CA GLU A 61 -2.97 -9.50 7.48
C GLU A 61 -2.87 -7.98 7.35
N GLN A 62 -2.60 -7.28 8.45
CA GLN A 62 -2.36 -5.84 8.41
C GLN A 62 -1.12 -5.52 7.57
N LEU A 63 -0.07 -6.34 7.69
CA LEU A 63 1.16 -6.19 6.91
C LEU A 63 0.90 -6.34 5.42
N LEU A 64 0.05 -7.29 5.03
CA LEU A 64 -0.38 -7.44 3.64
C LEU A 64 -1.21 -6.24 3.15
N GLU A 65 -2.13 -5.70 3.96
CA GLU A 65 -2.88 -4.49 3.60
C GLU A 65 -1.92 -3.28 3.46
N SER A 66 -0.90 -3.17 4.31
CA SER A 66 0.06 -2.05 4.31
C SER A 66 1.16 -2.18 3.26
N ARG A 67 1.80 -3.33 3.07
CA ARG A 67 2.97 -3.51 2.18
C ARG A 67 2.66 -4.32 0.93
N GLY A 68 1.51 -4.97 0.87
CA GLY A 68 1.21 -5.95 -0.17
C GLY A 68 2.01 -7.23 0.00
N LEU A 69 1.97 -8.07 -1.03
CA LEU A 69 2.70 -9.33 -1.07
C LEU A 69 4.22 -9.09 -1.05
N PRO A 70 4.99 -9.82 -0.23
CA PRO A 70 6.44 -9.77 -0.30
C PRO A 70 6.96 -10.38 -1.59
N ALA A 71 8.15 -9.95 -2.00
CA ALA A 71 8.85 -10.51 -3.16
C ALA A 71 9.38 -11.92 -2.88
N ASP A 72 9.73 -12.19 -1.62
CA ASP A 72 10.22 -13.49 -1.16
C ASP A 72 9.97 -13.64 0.35
N LYS A 73 9.91 -14.88 0.84
CA LYS A 73 9.70 -15.21 2.26
C LYS A 73 10.68 -16.30 2.68
N ASP A 74 11.42 -16.06 3.76
CA ASP A 74 12.08 -17.14 4.49
C ASP A 74 11.18 -17.61 5.63
N TYR A 75 11.13 -18.92 5.85
CA TYR A 75 10.30 -19.55 6.88
C TYR A 75 11.12 -20.52 7.71
N GLU A 76 11.06 -20.40 9.03
CA GLU A 76 11.69 -21.31 9.98
C GLU A 76 10.67 -21.73 11.05
N VAL A 77 10.33 -23.02 11.09
CA VAL A 77 9.49 -23.57 12.16
C VAL A 77 10.37 -24.20 13.22
N ARG A 78 10.21 -23.73 14.44
CA ARG A 78 10.66 -24.42 15.65
C ARG A 78 9.44 -24.96 16.37
N LYS A 79 9.66 -25.88 17.32
CA LYS A 79 8.61 -26.67 18.01
C LYS A 79 7.27 -25.93 18.19
N SER A 80 7.28 -24.75 18.82
CA SER A 80 6.07 -23.98 19.12
C SER A 80 6.05 -22.57 18.52
N VAL A 81 7.03 -22.23 17.66
CA VAL A 81 7.20 -20.86 17.15
C VAL A 81 7.54 -20.91 15.66
N SER A 82 6.76 -20.20 14.83
CA SER A 82 7.15 -19.89 13.46
C SER A 82 7.88 -18.55 13.43
N LYS A 83 9.00 -18.51 12.72
CA LYS A 83 9.71 -17.26 12.38
C LYS A 83 9.66 -17.08 10.88
N GLU A 84 9.28 -15.89 10.46
CA GLU A 84 9.22 -15.52 9.04
C GLU A 84 10.04 -14.27 8.79
N THR A 85 10.72 -14.23 7.64
CA THR A 85 11.35 -13.02 7.14
C THR A 85 10.76 -12.69 5.79
N TRP A 86 9.96 -11.63 5.74
CA TRP A 86 9.32 -11.16 4.54
C TRP A 86 10.21 -10.12 3.87
N LYS A 87 10.53 -10.33 2.59
CA LYS A 87 11.50 -9.53 1.84
C LYS A 87 10.79 -8.66 0.82
N TYR A 88 11.18 -7.40 0.76
CA TYR A 88 10.63 -6.38 -0.13
C TYR A 88 11.75 -5.60 -0.83
N GLY A 89 11.39 -4.89 -1.90
CA GLY A 89 12.31 -4.04 -2.66
C GLY A 89 13.48 -4.85 -3.24
N GLN A 90 13.17 -5.83 -4.08
CA GLN A 90 14.20 -6.63 -4.75
C GLN A 90 15.03 -5.75 -5.68
N THR A 91 16.34 -5.67 -5.43
CA THR A 91 17.32 -4.89 -6.22
C THR A 91 18.24 -5.78 -7.05
N GLY A 92 18.17 -7.10 -6.88
CA GLY A 92 18.89 -8.09 -7.67
C GLY A 92 18.46 -9.50 -7.28
N LYS A 93 19.01 -10.52 -7.96
CA LYS A 93 18.58 -11.92 -7.84
C LYS A 93 18.33 -12.37 -6.38
N ASN A 94 19.23 -12.03 -5.46
CA ASN A 94 19.12 -12.30 -4.03
C ASN A 94 19.36 -11.05 -3.15
N ARG A 95 19.06 -9.85 -3.66
CA ARG A 95 19.26 -8.58 -2.93
C ARG A 95 17.93 -7.90 -2.68
N PHE A 96 17.67 -7.55 -1.43
CA PHE A 96 16.41 -6.96 -0.97
C PHE A 96 16.73 -5.78 -0.04
N SER A 97 16.08 -4.65 -0.26
CA SER A 97 16.26 -3.45 0.56
C SER A 97 15.55 -3.58 1.90
N ASN A 98 14.36 -4.17 1.96
CA ASN A 98 13.60 -4.23 3.20
C ASN A 98 13.30 -5.66 3.62
N ARG A 99 13.44 -5.92 4.93
CA ARG A 99 13.13 -7.22 5.55
C ARG A 99 12.28 -6.98 6.79
N ILE A 100 11.16 -7.66 6.89
CA ILE A 100 10.24 -7.58 8.02
C ILE A 100 10.23 -8.95 8.70
N PHE A 101 10.45 -8.98 10.00
CA PHE A 101 10.51 -10.18 10.81
C PHE A 101 9.17 -10.38 11.51
N LEU A 102 8.61 -11.58 11.35
CA LEU A 102 7.38 -12.00 11.99
C LEU A 102 7.67 -13.20 12.88
N GLU A 103 7.03 -13.26 14.04
CA GLU A 103 6.95 -14.46 14.86
C GLU A 103 5.47 -14.79 15.07
N ASN A 104 5.06 -16.02 14.74
CA ASN A 104 3.68 -16.47 14.83
C ASN A 104 2.67 -15.53 14.14
N GLY A 105 3.02 -15.00 12.97
CA GLY A 105 2.17 -14.08 12.21
C GLY A 105 2.11 -12.65 12.76
N ILE A 106 2.96 -12.30 13.74
CA ILE A 106 3.02 -10.96 14.34
C ILE A 106 4.37 -10.32 14.05
N VAL A 107 4.38 -9.08 13.57
CA VAL A 107 5.61 -8.32 13.31
C VAL A 107 6.36 -8.03 14.62
N THR A 108 7.62 -8.46 14.68
CA THR A 108 8.52 -8.25 15.83
C THR A 108 9.63 -7.23 15.53
N GLY A 109 9.97 -7.01 14.26
CA GLY A 109 10.96 -6.01 13.85
C GLY A 109 11.16 -5.93 12.34
N TRP A 110 12.00 -5.00 11.88
CA TRP A 110 12.33 -4.83 10.45
C TRP A 110 13.72 -4.23 10.26
N LYS A 111 14.25 -4.37 9.03
CA LYS A 111 15.48 -3.73 8.54
C LYS A 111 15.21 -3.09 7.19
N GLU A 112 15.76 -1.89 7.00
CA GLU A 112 15.72 -1.12 5.75
C GLU A 112 17.12 -0.93 5.15
#